data_AF-A0A6L9EFP4-F1
#
_entry.id   AF-A0A6L9EFP4-F1
#
_cell.length_a   1.000
_cell.length_b   1.000
_cell.length_c   1.000
_cell.angle_alpha   90.00
_cell.angle_beta   90.00
_cell.angle_gamma   90.00
#
_symmetry.space_group_name_H-M   'P 1'
#
loop_
_entity.id
_entity.type
_entity.pdbx_description
1 polymer ?
#
loop_
_entity_poly.entity_id
_entity_poly.type
_entity_poly.pdbx_seq_one_letter_code
_entity_poly.pdbx_strand_id
1 'polypeptide(L)'
;MTSSDYKGQDEVFVEKLEQIVLTNLGNEDFNVEELAQTFGASRSLLHRKLKRIKGQSVSQFIREIRLREAMKMLQKDVATVSEIAYSVGFSSTSYFNTCFHERYGYPPGKVKYQTTFEDVENPSFTNLTEKSIHAKKRKLVLKNPWITAVALITFLLAGFLIIKGYTAGENKTDVSIAVLPLDHLSEDASQEYLTAGIHDALIGELGTIKGLRVISRISTLQFKDKELPIGDIAKQLGAQHLVEGSLVYRGDSVRMQLQLIDVFPEEKHIWAKDYHNNVNEILSIQNAAIQDIANSIEMTIGPKQKEDFQLQHKTNPETYKAYLRGMYYLTKSNAEDFQKGLNYLHEAVEIDPADPLAYAGLAEGYALLGHGPDPMNAPWRRGKAAALKALELDPKSAKAHSALAMIQLYYERDWRAAERTFTLAEELNPNLPYNHYHYSWYLILLGKWEEALREHQLAKQLDPLAPLIISDMGLLHHWMGNHEQAIELTKEALEIDKDFASAWSTLGDIYITQGKHEEGIKAIQRSVEINPAGKHNLGVAYAKVGEKEKALEIAVELKQGEISTREAFGLTVIYAHLGDFDEAFKWLSRKPMDVFAPWLRVWPGPEAFRQDPRFQQFLKDLSLPPIPKTET
;
A
#
# COMPACT_ATOMS: atom_id res chain seq x y z
N MET A 1 60.47 -23.43 11.18
CA MET A 1 59.48 -23.02 10.17
C MET A 1 59.94 -21.70 9.59
N THR A 2 60.28 -21.68 8.31
CA THR A 2 60.82 -20.48 7.64
C THR A 2 59.67 -19.51 7.30
N SER A 3 59.98 -18.24 6.98
CA SER A 3 58.98 -17.24 6.55
C SER A 3 58.16 -17.68 5.31
N SER A 4 58.63 -18.69 4.57
CA SER A 4 57.96 -19.28 3.41
C SER A 4 56.84 -20.27 3.81
N ASP A 5 57.03 -21.04 4.89
CA ASP A 5 56.04 -22.04 5.36
C ASP A 5 54.77 -21.37 5.92
N TYR A 6 54.92 -20.20 6.55
CA TYR A 6 53.78 -19.45 7.12
C TYR A 6 52.88 -18.85 6.04
N LYS A 7 53.44 -18.45 4.89
CA LYS A 7 52.68 -17.83 3.79
C LYS A 7 51.73 -18.82 3.13
N GLY A 8 52.18 -20.06 2.89
CA GLY A 8 51.35 -21.13 2.33
C GLY A 8 50.21 -21.60 3.26
N GLN A 9 50.43 -21.64 4.59
CA GLN A 9 49.37 -21.99 5.54
C GLN A 9 48.29 -20.90 5.70
N ASP A 10 48.67 -19.63 5.56
CA ASP A 10 47.74 -18.51 5.62
C ASP A 10 46.92 -18.38 4.32
N GLU A 11 47.49 -18.70 3.15
CA GLU A 11 46.76 -18.80 1.87
C GLU A 11 45.72 -19.93 1.90
N VAL A 12 46.12 -21.15 2.29
CA VAL A 12 45.19 -22.30 2.42
C VAL A 12 44.07 -22.01 3.44
N PHE A 13 44.36 -21.24 4.48
CA PHE A 13 43.34 -20.81 5.45
C PHE A 13 42.30 -19.88 4.83
N VAL A 14 42.75 -18.87 4.07
CA VAL A 14 41.85 -17.91 3.41
C VAL A 14 41.03 -18.61 2.32
N GLU A 15 41.65 -19.48 1.52
CA GLU A 15 40.96 -20.24 0.47
C GLU A 15 39.82 -21.09 1.05
N LYS A 16 40.07 -21.80 2.15
CA LYS A 16 39.03 -22.60 2.81
C LYS A 16 37.86 -21.74 3.31
N LEU A 17 38.14 -20.59 3.91
CA LEU A 17 37.07 -19.67 4.34
C LEU A 17 36.29 -19.13 3.14
N GLU A 18 36.98 -18.77 2.05
CA GLU A 18 36.34 -18.31 0.82
C GLU A 18 35.43 -19.38 0.21
N GLN A 19 35.89 -20.64 0.15
CA GLN A 19 35.06 -21.74 -0.34
C GLN A 19 33.79 -21.95 0.50
N ILE A 20 33.88 -21.82 1.82
CA ILE A 20 32.70 -21.93 2.69
C ILE A 20 31.70 -20.81 2.39
N VAL A 21 32.17 -19.57 2.23
CA VAL A 21 31.30 -18.43 1.88
C VAL A 21 30.68 -18.63 0.49
N LEU A 22 31.46 -19.07 -0.50
CA LEU A 22 30.95 -19.34 -1.86
C LEU A 22 29.91 -20.47 -1.89
N THR A 23 30.08 -21.50 -1.06
CA THR A 23 29.09 -22.60 -0.97
C THR A 23 27.78 -22.15 -0.31
N ASN A 24 27.83 -21.09 0.49
CA ASN A 24 26.67 -20.49 1.17
C ASN A 24 26.31 -19.12 0.60
N LEU A 25 26.66 -18.86 -0.67
CA LEU A 25 26.62 -17.52 -1.26
C LEU A 25 25.20 -16.93 -1.24
N GLY A 26 24.19 -17.73 -1.58
CA GLY A 26 22.78 -17.31 -1.60
C GLY A 26 22.04 -17.44 -0.26
N ASN A 27 22.70 -17.84 0.83
CA ASN A 27 22.08 -17.91 2.15
C ASN A 27 22.21 -16.53 2.83
N GLU A 28 21.10 -15.82 3.01
CA GLU A 28 21.06 -14.48 3.63
C GLU A 28 21.42 -14.51 5.12
N ASP A 29 21.09 -15.59 5.82
CA ASP A 29 21.38 -15.76 7.25
C ASP A 29 22.86 -16.12 7.51
N PHE A 30 23.60 -16.49 6.45
CA PHE A 30 25.00 -16.85 6.57
C PHE A 30 25.87 -15.68 7.06
N ASN A 31 26.34 -15.82 8.30
CA ASN A 31 26.99 -14.76 9.06
C ASN A 31 28.30 -15.25 9.73
N VAL A 32 28.90 -14.40 10.57
CA VAL A 32 30.19 -14.67 11.24
C VAL A 32 30.14 -15.91 12.13
N GLU A 33 29.00 -16.19 12.76
CA GLU A 33 28.81 -17.34 13.63
C GLU A 33 28.75 -18.64 12.83
N GLU A 34 27.98 -18.66 11.75
CA GLU A 34 27.89 -19.81 10.85
C GLU A 34 29.24 -20.11 10.20
N LEU A 35 29.94 -19.10 9.69
CA LEU A 35 31.29 -19.30 9.13
C LEU A 35 32.27 -19.87 10.15
N ALA A 36 32.20 -19.41 11.40
CA ALA A 36 33.02 -19.93 12.50
C ALA A 36 32.69 -21.40 12.82
N GLN A 37 31.40 -21.72 12.89
CA GLN A 37 30.92 -23.07 13.15
C GLN A 37 31.29 -24.04 12.01
N THR A 38 31.05 -23.67 10.76
CA THR A 38 31.38 -24.49 9.58
C THR A 38 32.88 -24.70 9.44
N PHE A 39 33.69 -23.69 9.76
CA PHE A 39 35.14 -23.82 9.73
C PHE A 39 35.70 -24.62 10.92
N GLY A 40 34.93 -24.78 12.00
CA GLY A 40 35.38 -25.45 13.23
C GLY A 40 36.32 -24.60 14.09
N ALA A 41 36.08 -23.28 14.14
CA ALA A 41 36.88 -22.32 14.92
C ALA A 41 36.00 -21.35 15.71
N SER A 42 36.55 -20.70 16.75
CA SER A 42 35.83 -19.64 17.45
C SER A 42 35.80 -18.35 16.61
N ARG A 43 34.74 -17.53 16.79
CA ARG A 43 34.60 -16.20 16.16
C ARG A 43 35.83 -15.31 16.40
N SER A 44 36.36 -15.31 17.62
CA SER A 44 37.54 -14.53 18.01
C SER A 44 38.82 -14.99 17.31
N LEU A 45 38.97 -16.31 17.10
CA LEU A 45 40.12 -16.86 16.38
C LEU A 45 40.09 -16.46 14.91
N LEU A 46 38.94 -16.62 14.24
CA LEU A 46 38.77 -16.22 12.83
C LEU A 46 39.02 -14.72 12.65
N HIS A 47 38.42 -13.88 13.50
CA HIS A 47 38.61 -12.43 13.43
C HIS A 47 40.08 -12.03 13.57
N ARG A 48 40.77 -12.55 14.59
CA ARG A 48 42.19 -12.24 14.81
C ARG A 48 43.06 -12.69 13.64
N LYS A 49 42.80 -13.87 13.06
CA LYS A 49 43.60 -14.42 11.97
C LYS A 49 43.33 -13.69 10.64
N LEU A 50 42.08 -13.40 10.30
CA LEU A 50 41.72 -12.58 9.13
C LEU A 50 42.24 -11.15 9.25
N LYS A 51 42.17 -10.54 10.45
CA LYS A 51 42.72 -9.19 10.68
C LYS A 51 44.23 -9.15 10.48
N ARG A 52 44.95 -10.20 10.89
CA ARG A 52 46.40 -10.33 10.67
C ARG A 52 46.76 -10.53 9.20
N ILE A 53 46.01 -11.38 8.48
CA ILE A 53 46.36 -11.78 7.10
C ILE A 53 45.88 -10.74 6.07
N LYS A 54 44.65 -10.25 6.20
CA LYS A 54 43.97 -9.40 5.21
C LYS A 54 43.65 -7.99 5.73
N GLY A 55 43.86 -7.71 7.01
CA GLY A 55 43.50 -6.42 7.60
C GLY A 55 41.99 -6.21 7.80
N GLN A 56 41.17 -7.25 7.60
CA GLN A 56 39.71 -7.17 7.58
C GLN A 56 39.04 -7.93 8.73
N SER A 57 37.81 -7.53 9.09
CA SER A 57 36.94 -8.34 9.95
C SER A 57 36.33 -9.52 9.19
N VAL A 58 35.80 -10.51 9.92
CA VAL A 58 35.11 -11.67 9.30
C VAL A 58 33.89 -11.23 8.49
N SER A 59 33.12 -10.27 8.99
CA SER A 59 31.95 -9.72 8.30
C SER A 59 32.34 -8.94 7.03
N GLN A 60 33.46 -8.20 7.06
CA GLN A 60 34.01 -7.55 5.86
C GLN A 60 34.43 -8.57 4.80
N PHE A 61 35.07 -9.66 5.24
CA PHE A 61 35.52 -10.74 4.37
C PHE A 61 34.35 -11.44 3.65
N ILE A 62 33.28 -11.79 4.37
CA ILE A 62 32.05 -12.37 3.79
C ILE A 62 31.45 -11.40 2.76
N ARG A 63 31.28 -10.14 3.15
CA ARG A 63 30.68 -9.10 2.29
C ARG A 63 31.48 -8.88 1.01
N GLU A 64 32.81 -8.88 1.08
CA GLU A 64 33.66 -8.69 -0.10
C GLU A 64 33.52 -9.83 -1.11
N ILE A 65 33.43 -11.07 -0.64
CA ILE A 65 33.21 -12.24 -1.51
C ILE A 65 31.85 -12.12 -2.21
N ARG A 66 30.78 -11.78 -1.45
CA ARG A 66 29.43 -11.58 -2.01
C ARG A 66 29.41 -10.50 -3.08
N LEU A 67 30.03 -9.34 -2.83
CA LEU A 67 30.11 -8.23 -3.80
C LEU A 67 30.94 -8.58 -5.05
N ARG A 68 31.98 -9.42 -4.91
CA ARG A 68 32.80 -9.87 -6.04
C ARG A 68 32.05 -10.84 -6.95
N GLU A 69 31.29 -11.77 -6.39
CA GLU A 69 30.42 -12.63 -7.20
C GLU A 69 29.27 -11.84 -7.83
N ALA A 70 28.71 -10.87 -7.11
CA ALA A 70 27.71 -9.95 -7.66
C ALA A 70 28.23 -9.20 -8.89
N MET A 71 29.46 -8.69 -8.83
CA MET A 71 30.11 -8.01 -9.96
C MET A 71 30.23 -8.92 -11.18
N LYS A 72 30.63 -10.20 -10.99
CA LYS A 72 30.69 -11.18 -12.08
C LYS A 72 29.32 -11.46 -12.70
N MET A 73 28.26 -11.51 -11.88
CA MET A 73 26.89 -11.70 -12.35
C MET A 73 26.39 -10.47 -13.13
N LEU A 74 26.66 -9.27 -12.62
CA LEU A 74 26.30 -8.00 -13.27
C LEU A 74 26.99 -7.82 -14.62
N GLN A 75 28.26 -8.21 -14.73
CA GLN A 75 29.02 -8.19 -15.99
C GLN A 75 28.47 -9.16 -17.04
N LYS A 76 27.91 -10.29 -16.60
CA LYS A 76 27.32 -11.32 -17.49
C LYS A 76 25.85 -11.08 -17.82
N ASP A 77 25.25 -10.06 -17.21
CA ASP A 77 23.84 -9.72 -17.38
C ASP A 77 22.89 -10.90 -17.15
N VAL A 78 23.13 -11.66 -16.08
CA VAL A 78 22.37 -12.91 -15.81
C VAL A 78 21.03 -12.67 -15.13
N ALA A 79 20.81 -11.50 -14.53
CA ALA A 79 19.64 -11.16 -13.73
C ALA A 79 19.60 -9.64 -13.41
N THR A 80 18.49 -9.15 -12.88
CA THR A 80 18.37 -7.77 -12.39
C THR A 80 19.27 -7.51 -11.18
N VAL A 81 19.58 -6.24 -10.88
CA VAL A 81 20.39 -5.85 -9.71
C VAL A 81 19.80 -6.38 -8.40
N SER A 82 18.47 -6.39 -8.28
CA SER A 82 17.77 -6.88 -7.09
C SER A 82 17.92 -8.39 -6.93
N GLU A 83 17.68 -9.15 -8.00
CA GLU A 83 17.87 -10.61 -8.00
C GLU A 83 19.34 -10.99 -7.73
N ILE A 84 20.30 -10.21 -8.25
CA ILE A 84 21.72 -10.43 -7.96
C ILE A 84 22.03 -10.16 -6.47
N ALA A 85 21.44 -9.13 -5.87
CA ALA A 85 21.62 -8.83 -4.44
C ALA A 85 21.16 -10.01 -3.56
N TYR A 86 19.98 -10.57 -3.83
CA TYR A 86 19.46 -11.71 -3.08
C TYR A 86 20.23 -13.01 -3.38
N SER A 87 20.57 -13.28 -4.65
CA SER A 87 21.31 -14.50 -5.03
C SER A 87 22.75 -14.56 -4.47
N VAL A 88 23.31 -13.42 -4.09
CA VAL A 88 24.60 -13.34 -3.37
C VAL A 88 24.44 -13.11 -1.86
N GLY A 89 23.23 -13.28 -1.32
CA GLY A 89 22.97 -13.34 0.12
C GLY A 89 22.91 -11.98 0.81
N PHE A 90 22.53 -10.91 0.11
CA PHE A 90 22.12 -9.65 0.77
C PHE A 90 20.61 -9.66 1.03
N SER A 91 20.20 -9.35 2.25
CA SER A 91 18.78 -9.27 2.64
C SER A 91 18.07 -7.98 2.23
N SER A 92 18.78 -7.07 1.56
CA SER A 92 18.22 -5.80 1.07
C SER A 92 19.01 -5.30 -0.13
N THR A 93 18.30 -5.02 -1.22
CA THR A 93 18.86 -4.39 -2.43
C THR A 93 19.41 -2.99 -2.15
N SER A 94 18.82 -2.24 -1.21
CA SER A 94 19.32 -0.93 -0.79
C SER A 94 20.67 -1.01 -0.06
N TYR A 95 20.78 -1.97 0.86
CA TYR A 95 22.04 -2.23 1.56
C TYR A 95 23.11 -2.77 0.62
N PHE A 96 22.74 -3.65 -0.32
CA PHE A 96 23.61 -4.11 -1.40
C PHE A 96 24.14 -2.95 -2.24
N ASN A 97 23.26 -2.05 -2.71
CA ASN A 97 23.66 -0.87 -3.49
C ASN A 97 24.67 0.00 -2.74
N THR A 98 24.44 0.23 -1.45
CA THR A 98 25.36 1.00 -0.58
C THR A 98 26.72 0.32 -0.50
N CYS A 99 26.75 -0.97 -0.17
CA CYS A 99 27.99 -1.73 -0.05
C CYS A 99 28.74 -1.86 -1.39
N PHE A 100 28.02 -2.00 -2.50
CA PHE A 100 28.58 -2.08 -3.84
C PHE A 100 29.20 -0.74 -4.24
N HIS A 101 28.49 0.37 -3.99
CA HIS A 101 29.01 1.72 -4.22
C HIS A 101 30.23 2.01 -3.34
N GLU A 102 30.22 1.64 -2.06
CA GLU A 102 31.39 1.75 -1.17
C GLU A 102 32.60 0.99 -1.72
N ARG A 103 32.39 -0.19 -2.32
CA ARG A 103 33.48 -1.06 -2.80
C ARG A 103 34.03 -0.66 -4.17
N TYR A 104 33.15 -0.27 -5.10
CA TYR A 104 33.49 -0.05 -6.51
C TYR A 104 33.40 1.41 -6.95
N GLY A 105 32.82 2.30 -6.12
CA GLY A 105 32.73 3.74 -6.40
C GLY A 105 31.56 4.15 -7.29
N TYR A 106 30.65 3.24 -7.61
CA TYR A 106 29.47 3.48 -8.45
C TYR A 106 28.38 2.43 -8.16
N PRO A 107 27.10 2.71 -8.46
CA PRO A 107 26.02 1.75 -8.21
C PRO A 107 26.08 0.56 -9.18
N PRO A 108 25.61 -0.64 -8.76
CA PRO A 108 25.69 -1.87 -9.55
C PRO A 108 25.00 -1.79 -10.91
N GLY A 109 23.95 -0.97 -11.06
CA GLY A 109 23.30 -0.72 -12.35
C GLY A 109 24.22 -0.10 -13.41
N LYS A 110 25.34 0.53 -13.00
CA LYS A 110 26.32 1.11 -13.93
C LYS A 110 27.38 0.14 -14.43
N VAL A 111 27.41 -1.11 -13.95
CA VAL A 111 28.43 -2.11 -14.34
C VAL A 111 28.45 -2.37 -15.85
N LYS A 112 27.28 -2.41 -16.50
CA LYS A 112 27.17 -2.64 -17.95
C LYS A 112 27.76 -1.51 -18.81
N TYR A 113 27.88 -0.31 -18.24
CA TYR A 113 28.34 0.89 -18.93
C TYR A 113 29.82 1.19 -18.68
N GLN A 114 30.53 0.33 -17.93
CA GLN A 114 31.96 0.49 -17.65
C GLN A 114 32.80 -0.48 -18.49
N THR A 115 33.24 -0.02 -19.66
CA THR A 115 34.27 -0.67 -20.47
C THR A 115 35.63 -0.04 -20.19
N THR A 116 36.42 -0.62 -19.26
CA THR A 116 37.88 -0.88 -19.35
C THR A 116 38.47 -1.29 -17.99
N PHE A 117 39.36 -2.29 -18.02
CA PHE A 117 40.10 -2.89 -16.90
C PHE A 117 41.23 -1.99 -16.38
N GLU A 118 41.51 -2.06 -15.08
CA GLU A 118 42.87 -2.03 -14.53
C GLU A 118 43.01 -3.16 -13.50
N ASP A 119 43.68 -4.24 -13.92
CA ASP A 119 44.36 -5.17 -13.01
C ASP A 119 45.60 -4.46 -12.47
N VAL A 120 45.74 -4.40 -11.14
CA VAL A 120 47.06 -4.24 -10.50
C VAL A 120 47.36 -5.52 -9.73
N GLU A 121 48.31 -6.25 -10.31
CA GLU A 121 49.22 -7.23 -9.72
C GLU A 121 48.72 -8.62 -9.34
N ASN A 122 49.12 -9.58 -10.19
CA ASN A 122 49.40 -10.95 -9.79
C ASN A 122 50.80 -11.32 -10.32
N PRO A 123 51.72 -11.91 -9.53
CA PRO A 123 52.88 -12.56 -10.08
C PRO A 123 52.79 -14.07 -9.85
N SER A 124 52.49 -14.84 -10.90
CA SER A 124 53.43 -15.85 -11.43
C SER A 124 52.80 -16.72 -12.52
N PHE A 125 53.64 -16.98 -13.52
CA PHE A 125 53.42 -17.57 -14.83
C PHE A 125 53.32 -19.11 -14.86
N THR A 126 53.03 -19.60 -16.07
CA THR A 126 53.30 -20.92 -16.70
C THR A 126 52.22 -22.01 -16.55
N ASN A 127 51.80 -22.75 -17.58
CA ASN A 127 52.17 -22.90 -18.99
C ASN A 127 51.11 -23.74 -19.74
N LEU A 128 50.92 -23.50 -21.05
CA LEU A 128 50.69 -24.48 -22.15
C LEU A 128 49.49 -25.47 -22.01
N THR A 129 48.49 -25.59 -22.90
CA THR A 129 48.52 -25.72 -24.36
C THR A 129 47.07 -25.83 -24.88
N GLU A 130 46.82 -25.30 -26.09
CA GLU A 130 45.66 -25.63 -26.91
C GLU A 130 45.60 -27.13 -27.27
N LYS A 131 44.39 -27.70 -27.31
CA LYS A 131 43.99 -28.60 -28.40
C LYS A 131 42.48 -28.59 -28.60
N SER A 132 42.08 -28.22 -29.81
CA SER A 132 40.72 -28.24 -30.36
C SER A 132 40.18 -29.65 -30.51
N ILE A 133 38.86 -29.86 -30.33
CA ILE A 133 38.05 -30.83 -31.12
C ILE A 133 36.61 -30.29 -31.27
N HIS A 134 36.15 -30.22 -32.52
CA HIS A 134 34.77 -29.97 -32.95
C HIS A 134 33.74 -30.96 -32.39
N ALA A 135 32.53 -30.50 -32.03
CA ALA A 135 31.38 -31.37 -31.76
C ALA A 135 30.17 -31.06 -32.66
N LYS A 136 29.76 -32.07 -33.43
CA LYS A 136 28.59 -32.14 -34.32
C LYS A 136 27.27 -32.09 -33.54
N LYS A 137 26.27 -31.36 -34.05
CA LYS A 137 24.87 -31.43 -33.60
C LYS A 137 24.25 -32.80 -33.92
N ARG A 138 23.68 -33.48 -32.92
CA ARG A 138 22.73 -34.60 -33.08
C ARG A 138 21.35 -34.18 -32.56
N LYS A 139 20.31 -34.37 -33.38
CA LYS A 139 18.90 -34.28 -32.95
C LYS A 139 18.53 -35.54 -32.16
N LEU A 140 17.97 -35.37 -30.97
CA LEU A 140 17.41 -36.44 -30.16
C LEU A 140 15.93 -36.60 -30.51
N VAL A 141 15.53 -37.79 -30.99
CA VAL A 141 14.11 -38.18 -31.16
C VAL A 141 13.84 -39.29 -30.14
N LEU A 142 13.04 -39.00 -29.12
CA LEU A 142 12.60 -40.02 -28.14
C LEU A 142 11.44 -40.84 -28.73
N LYS A 143 11.60 -42.16 -28.78
CA LYS A 143 10.64 -43.12 -29.36
C LYS A 143 9.70 -43.81 -28.35
N ASN A 144 9.75 -43.48 -27.06
CA ASN A 144 8.97 -44.21 -26.05
C ASN A 144 7.84 -43.35 -25.45
N PRO A 145 6.55 -43.70 -25.69
CA PRO A 145 5.40 -42.92 -25.24
C PRO A 145 5.22 -42.91 -23.70
N TRP A 146 5.79 -43.89 -23.01
CA TRP A 146 5.78 -43.96 -21.54
C TRP A 146 6.70 -42.93 -20.89
N ILE A 147 7.82 -42.58 -21.53
CA ILE A 147 8.77 -41.58 -21.00
C ILE A 147 8.19 -40.18 -21.14
N THR A 148 7.47 -39.91 -22.24
CA THR A 148 6.75 -38.63 -22.43
C THR A 148 5.60 -38.48 -21.45
N ALA A 149 4.86 -39.55 -21.14
CA ALA A 149 3.77 -39.50 -20.17
C ALA A 149 4.26 -39.24 -18.74
N VAL A 150 5.34 -39.91 -18.32
CA VAL A 150 5.95 -39.68 -16.99
C VAL A 150 6.52 -38.27 -16.88
N ALA A 151 7.19 -37.78 -17.94
CA ALA A 151 7.71 -36.40 -17.97
C ALA A 151 6.59 -35.35 -17.92
N LEU A 152 5.44 -35.61 -18.56
CA LEU A 152 4.29 -34.70 -18.50
C LEU A 152 3.63 -34.69 -17.13
N ILE A 153 3.50 -35.86 -16.49
CA ILE A 153 2.94 -35.96 -15.13
C ILE A 153 3.87 -35.31 -14.11
N THR A 154 5.19 -35.50 -14.20
CA THR A 154 6.13 -34.81 -13.31
C THR A 154 6.19 -33.32 -13.59
N PHE A 155 6.04 -32.87 -14.83
CA PHE A 155 5.96 -31.44 -15.17
C PHE A 155 4.64 -30.81 -14.68
N LEU A 156 3.52 -31.54 -14.74
CA LEU A 156 2.25 -31.10 -14.17
C LEU A 156 2.25 -31.12 -12.63
N LEU A 157 2.89 -32.12 -12.00
CA LEU A 157 3.08 -32.14 -10.54
C LEU A 157 4.02 -31.04 -10.08
N ALA A 158 5.11 -30.79 -10.79
CA ALA A 158 6.02 -29.68 -10.52
C ALA A 158 5.31 -28.34 -10.75
N GLY A 159 4.52 -28.20 -11.81
CA GLY A 159 3.67 -27.03 -12.05
C GLY A 159 2.63 -26.82 -10.94
N PHE A 160 1.97 -27.88 -10.48
CA PHE A 160 1.02 -27.83 -9.37
C PHE A 160 1.70 -27.49 -8.04
N LEU A 161 2.90 -28.03 -7.76
CA LEU A 161 3.69 -27.71 -6.57
C LEU A 161 4.31 -26.30 -6.64
N ILE A 162 4.65 -25.80 -7.83
CA ILE A 162 5.11 -24.42 -8.05
C ILE A 162 3.94 -23.44 -7.91
N ILE A 163 2.74 -23.77 -8.41
CA ILE A 163 1.53 -22.94 -8.19
C ILE A 163 1.14 -22.93 -6.71
N LYS A 164 1.19 -24.09 -6.04
CA LYS A 164 0.95 -24.18 -4.59
C LYS A 164 2.06 -23.53 -3.74
N GLY A 165 3.30 -23.49 -4.27
CA GLY A 165 4.45 -22.81 -3.68
C GLY A 165 4.49 -21.29 -3.93
N TYR A 166 3.92 -20.82 -5.05
CA TYR A 166 3.72 -19.39 -5.32
C TYR A 166 2.59 -18.79 -4.46
N THR A 167 1.63 -19.61 -4.01
CA THR A 167 0.65 -19.21 -2.99
C THR A 167 1.20 -19.31 -1.55
N ALA A 168 2.44 -19.77 -1.38
CA ALA A 168 3.08 -19.96 -0.08
C ALA A 168 4.52 -19.43 -0.10
N GLY A 169 4.69 -18.16 -0.47
CA GLY A 169 5.80 -17.41 0.10
C GLY A 169 5.57 -17.36 1.61
N GLU A 170 6.53 -17.83 2.41
CA GLU A 170 6.56 -17.56 3.84
C GLU A 170 6.65 -16.04 4.02
N ASN A 171 5.48 -15.39 4.07
CA ASN A 171 5.37 -14.07 4.67
C ASN A 171 5.91 -14.22 6.09
N LYS A 172 6.89 -13.42 6.47
CA LYS A 172 6.97 -12.95 7.85
C LYS A 172 5.54 -12.56 8.21
N THR A 173 4.88 -13.36 9.03
CA THR A 173 3.47 -13.15 9.36
C THR A 173 3.38 -11.83 10.10
N ASP A 174 3.01 -10.76 9.40
CA ASP A 174 2.49 -9.57 10.04
C ASP A 174 1.27 -10.04 10.83
N VAL A 175 1.40 -9.99 12.17
CA VAL A 175 0.32 -10.36 13.06
C VAL A 175 -0.85 -9.47 12.69
N SER A 176 -1.97 -10.08 12.30
CA SER A 176 -3.14 -9.35 11.86
C SER A 176 -4.34 -9.61 12.74
N ILE A 177 -5.16 -8.58 12.91
CA ILE A 177 -6.36 -8.60 13.75
C ILE A 177 -7.50 -7.90 13.05
N ALA A 178 -8.70 -8.45 13.15
CA ALA A 178 -9.93 -7.74 12.80
C ALA A 178 -10.86 -7.68 14.00
N VAL A 179 -11.37 -6.50 14.30
CA VAL A 179 -12.45 -6.34 15.28
C VAL A 179 -13.75 -6.47 14.52
N LEU A 180 -14.52 -7.53 14.78
CA LEU A 180 -15.83 -7.69 14.16
C LEU A 180 -16.83 -6.69 14.75
N PRO A 181 -17.90 -6.35 14.01
CA PRO A 181 -18.95 -5.48 14.52
C PRO A 181 -19.47 -6.02 15.84
N LEU A 182 -19.48 -5.18 16.87
CA LEU A 182 -19.92 -5.59 18.20
C LEU A 182 -21.45 -5.70 18.22
N ASP A 183 -21.98 -6.78 18.78
CA ASP A 183 -23.42 -6.99 18.88
C ASP A 183 -24.04 -5.99 19.85
N HIS A 184 -25.16 -5.40 19.44
CA HIS A 184 -25.99 -4.59 20.33
C HIS A 184 -27.14 -5.45 20.86
N LEU A 185 -27.04 -5.90 22.12
CA LEU A 185 -27.98 -6.84 22.73
C LEU A 185 -29.02 -6.17 23.65
N SER A 186 -29.21 -4.86 23.50
CA SER A 186 -30.25 -4.09 24.21
C SER A 186 -31.47 -3.84 23.32
N GLU A 187 -32.63 -3.67 23.94
CA GLU A 187 -33.87 -3.32 23.22
C GLU A 187 -33.88 -1.85 22.76
N ASP A 188 -33.11 -0.98 23.43
CA ASP A 188 -33.02 0.45 23.11
C ASP A 188 -31.98 0.74 22.03
N ALA A 189 -32.46 0.92 20.80
CA ALA A 189 -31.64 1.29 19.65
C ALA A 189 -30.97 2.68 19.78
N SER A 190 -31.34 3.51 20.76
CA SER A 190 -30.75 4.84 20.94
C SER A 190 -29.23 4.80 21.18
N GLN A 191 -28.68 3.66 21.62
CA GLN A 191 -27.26 3.48 21.91
C GLN A 191 -26.49 2.70 20.83
N GLU A 192 -27.10 2.42 19.66
CA GLU A 192 -26.40 1.73 18.57
C GLU A 192 -25.13 2.50 18.14
N TYR A 193 -25.18 3.84 18.15
CA TYR A 193 -24.02 4.67 17.82
C TYR A 193 -22.85 4.49 18.81
N LEU A 194 -23.11 4.17 20.09
CA LEU A 194 -22.05 3.87 21.05
C LEU A 194 -21.39 2.54 20.73
N THR A 195 -22.18 1.50 20.46
CA THR A 195 -21.66 0.19 20.06
C THR A 195 -20.80 0.29 18.80
N ALA A 196 -21.31 0.99 17.77
CA ALA A 196 -20.55 1.23 16.53
C ALA A 196 -19.32 2.13 16.74
N GLY A 197 -19.40 3.09 17.66
CA GLY A 197 -18.30 3.97 18.00
C GLY A 197 -17.16 3.26 18.73
N ILE A 198 -17.48 2.35 19.65
CA ILE A 198 -16.48 1.52 20.34
C ILE A 198 -15.80 0.59 19.36
N HIS A 199 -16.55 -0.02 18.44
CA HIS A 199 -15.99 -0.83 17.36
C HIS A 199 -14.94 -0.05 16.55
N ASP A 200 -15.27 1.17 16.11
CA ASP A 200 -14.34 2.03 15.37
C ASP A 200 -13.13 2.46 16.22
N ALA A 201 -13.34 2.77 17.50
CA ALA A 201 -12.29 3.20 18.39
C ALA A 201 -11.31 2.06 18.72
N LEU A 202 -11.77 0.82 18.91
CA LEU A 202 -10.91 -0.34 19.06
C LEU A 202 -10.00 -0.51 17.82
N ILE A 203 -10.56 -0.39 16.61
CA ILE A 203 -9.81 -0.46 15.35
C ILE A 203 -8.76 0.66 15.28
N GLY A 204 -9.18 1.90 15.55
CA GLY A 204 -8.31 3.07 15.44
C GLY A 204 -7.11 3.04 16.39
N GLU A 205 -7.35 2.70 17.66
CA GLU A 205 -6.31 2.67 18.69
C GLU A 205 -5.35 1.49 18.51
N LEU A 206 -5.87 0.28 18.22
CA LEU A 206 -5.02 -0.87 17.89
C LEU A 206 -4.18 -0.60 16.64
N GLY A 207 -4.70 0.20 15.71
CA GLY A 207 -3.98 0.59 14.50
C GLY A 207 -2.68 1.34 14.75
N THR A 208 -2.51 1.96 15.92
CA THR A 208 -1.26 2.65 16.29
C THR A 208 -0.11 1.70 16.63
N ILE A 209 -0.41 0.42 16.88
CA ILE A 209 0.58 -0.59 17.25
C ILE A 209 1.39 -0.98 16.00
N LYS A 210 2.67 -0.62 15.98
CA LYS A 210 3.57 -0.92 14.86
C LYS A 210 3.77 -2.42 14.73
N GLY A 211 3.67 -2.95 13.52
CA GLY A 211 3.80 -4.39 13.24
C GLY A 211 2.56 -5.21 13.55
N LEU A 212 1.46 -4.57 13.99
CA LEU A 212 0.13 -5.15 14.00
C LEU A 212 -0.65 -4.62 12.80
N ARG A 213 -1.13 -5.51 11.94
CA ARG A 213 -2.03 -5.15 10.84
C ARG A 213 -3.48 -5.22 11.32
N VAL A 214 -4.17 -4.10 11.36
CA VAL A 214 -5.56 -3.98 11.82
C VAL A 214 -6.48 -3.80 10.63
N ILE A 215 -7.46 -4.69 10.50
CA ILE A 215 -8.46 -4.60 9.44
C ILE A 215 -9.45 -3.47 9.75
N SER A 216 -9.63 -2.61 8.76
CA SER A 216 -10.50 -1.44 8.78
C SER A 216 -11.97 -1.77 9.00
N ARG A 217 -12.70 -0.76 9.47
CA ARG A 217 -14.12 -0.81 9.77
C ARG A 217 -14.98 -1.15 8.56
N ILE A 218 -14.68 -0.61 7.37
CA ILE A 218 -15.52 -0.84 6.17
C ILE A 218 -15.58 -2.34 5.84
N SER A 219 -14.44 -3.01 5.86
CA SER A 219 -14.35 -4.45 5.64
C SER A 219 -15.03 -5.27 6.73
N THR A 220 -14.78 -4.96 8.01
CA THR A 220 -15.38 -5.74 9.11
C THR A 220 -16.90 -5.56 9.18
N LEU A 221 -17.42 -4.39 8.84
CA LEU A 221 -18.86 -4.13 8.76
C LEU A 221 -19.59 -4.97 7.71
N GLN A 222 -18.89 -5.50 6.69
CA GLN A 222 -19.49 -6.42 5.74
C GLN A 222 -20.01 -7.69 6.41
N PHE A 223 -19.57 -7.99 7.64
CA PHE A 223 -19.98 -9.18 8.39
C PHE A 223 -21.00 -8.89 9.48
N LYS A 224 -21.47 -7.64 9.60
CA LYS A 224 -22.57 -7.31 10.53
C LYS A 224 -23.80 -8.14 10.16
N ASP A 225 -24.40 -8.80 11.14
CA ASP A 225 -25.60 -9.63 11.01
C ASP A 225 -25.46 -10.82 10.03
N LYS A 226 -24.23 -11.23 9.68
CA LYS A 226 -23.97 -12.40 8.82
C LYS A 226 -23.64 -13.64 9.64
N GLU A 227 -24.37 -14.72 9.38
CA GLU A 227 -24.08 -16.05 9.96
C GLU A 227 -23.08 -16.81 9.07
N LEU A 228 -21.79 -16.50 9.21
CA LEU A 228 -20.71 -17.21 8.52
C LEU A 228 -19.75 -17.86 9.54
N PRO A 229 -19.11 -19.00 9.21
CA PRO A 229 -18.05 -19.55 10.04
C PRO A 229 -16.91 -18.54 10.23
N ILE A 230 -16.40 -18.41 11.46
CA ILE A 230 -15.32 -17.50 11.86
C ILE A 230 -14.09 -17.66 10.94
N GLY A 231 -13.72 -18.91 10.62
CA GLY A 231 -12.63 -19.23 9.70
C GLY A 231 -12.81 -18.68 8.29
N ASP A 232 -14.03 -18.53 7.79
CA ASP A 232 -14.30 -17.96 6.46
C ASP A 232 -14.31 -16.44 6.48
N ILE A 233 -14.80 -15.83 7.57
CA ILE A 233 -14.68 -14.39 7.82
C ILE A 233 -13.20 -14.00 7.87
N ALA A 234 -12.39 -14.72 8.65
CA ALA A 234 -10.96 -14.49 8.78
C ALA A 234 -10.20 -14.61 7.45
N LYS A 235 -10.55 -15.60 6.60
CA LYS A 235 -9.98 -15.73 5.24
C LYS A 235 -10.29 -14.53 4.36
N GLN A 236 -11.56 -14.09 4.32
CA GLN A 236 -11.97 -12.95 3.49
C GLN A 236 -11.31 -11.65 3.93
N LEU A 237 -11.14 -11.47 5.25
CA LEU A 237 -10.44 -10.33 5.83
C LEU A 237 -8.91 -10.46 5.77
N GLY A 238 -8.38 -11.64 5.47
CA GLY A 238 -6.95 -11.94 5.62
C GLY A 238 -6.44 -11.70 7.06
N ALA A 239 -7.27 -11.94 8.07
CA ALA A 239 -6.95 -11.70 9.48
C ALA A 239 -6.58 -13.01 10.19
N GLN A 240 -5.51 -13.03 10.98
CA GLN A 240 -5.13 -14.17 11.80
C GLN A 240 -5.93 -14.21 13.11
N HIS A 241 -6.14 -13.05 13.72
CA HIS A 241 -6.87 -12.90 14.96
C HIS A 241 -8.20 -12.20 14.71
N LEU A 242 -9.25 -12.61 15.42
CA LEU A 242 -10.53 -11.93 15.44
C LEU A 242 -10.90 -11.52 16.86
N VAL A 243 -11.46 -10.31 16.98
CA VAL A 243 -12.12 -9.85 18.20
C VAL A 243 -13.62 -9.86 17.95
N GLU A 244 -14.33 -10.65 18.73
CA GLU A 244 -15.79 -10.66 18.77
C GLU A 244 -16.26 -10.08 20.09
N GLY A 245 -17.48 -9.56 20.09
CA GLY A 245 -18.05 -9.08 21.34
C GLY A 245 -19.44 -8.52 21.22
N SER A 246 -19.99 -8.21 22.38
CA SER A 246 -21.34 -7.68 22.52
C SER A 246 -21.40 -6.63 23.60
N LEU A 247 -22.39 -5.74 23.48
CA LEU A 247 -22.72 -4.73 24.47
C LEU A 247 -24.18 -4.83 24.89
N VAL A 248 -24.40 -4.77 26.20
CA VAL A 248 -25.71 -4.69 26.84
C VAL A 248 -25.74 -3.42 27.70
N TYR A 249 -26.66 -2.52 27.36
CA TYR A 249 -27.02 -1.32 28.12
C TYR A 249 -28.26 -1.58 28.98
N ARG A 250 -28.20 -1.18 30.25
CA ARG A 250 -29.33 -1.21 31.21
C ARG A 250 -29.32 0.06 32.05
N GLY A 251 -30.23 0.99 31.75
CA GLY A 251 -30.20 2.33 32.34
C GLY A 251 -28.86 2.99 32.07
N ASP A 252 -28.20 3.50 33.11
CA ASP A 252 -26.89 4.14 32.99
C ASP A 252 -25.71 3.15 33.05
N SER A 253 -25.98 1.84 33.01
CA SER A 253 -24.93 0.81 33.09
C SER A 253 -24.73 0.13 31.75
N VAL A 254 -23.47 -0.21 31.46
CA VAL A 254 -23.06 -0.93 30.25
C VAL A 254 -22.22 -2.14 30.65
N ARG A 255 -22.47 -3.26 30.00
CA ARG A 255 -21.63 -4.46 30.04
C ARG A 255 -21.14 -4.75 28.63
N MET A 256 -19.83 -4.86 28.46
CA MET A 256 -19.20 -5.28 27.22
C MET A 256 -18.51 -6.61 27.45
N GLN A 257 -18.83 -7.60 26.62
CA GLN A 257 -18.13 -8.88 26.60
C GLN A 257 -17.29 -8.93 25.33
N LEU A 258 -15.99 -9.17 25.46
CA LEU A 258 -15.10 -9.38 24.31
C LEU A 258 -14.41 -10.73 24.40
N GLN A 259 -14.08 -11.28 23.24
CA GLN A 259 -13.23 -12.45 23.10
C GLN A 259 -12.20 -12.23 22.01
N LEU A 260 -10.99 -12.74 22.23
CA LEU A 260 -9.90 -12.76 21.26
C LEU A 260 -9.67 -14.20 20.80
N ILE A 261 -9.70 -14.40 19.49
CA ILE A 261 -9.63 -15.70 18.84
C ILE A 261 -8.44 -15.70 17.89
N ASP A 262 -7.56 -16.69 18.00
CA ASP A 262 -6.57 -17.04 16.96
C ASP A 262 -7.23 -18.04 16.01
N VAL A 263 -7.35 -17.72 14.73
CA VAL A 263 -8.21 -18.46 13.81
C VAL A 263 -7.43 -19.52 13.03
N PHE A 264 -6.12 -19.33 12.84
CA PHE A 264 -5.29 -20.23 12.02
C PHE A 264 -4.04 -20.69 12.78
N PRO A 265 -3.59 -21.95 12.58
CA PRO A 265 -4.17 -22.97 11.69
C PRO A 265 -5.41 -23.67 12.26
N GLU A 266 -5.63 -23.60 13.57
CA GLU A 266 -6.80 -24.12 14.26
C GLU A 266 -7.41 -23.02 15.12
N GLU A 267 -8.74 -22.97 15.17
CA GLU A 267 -9.45 -21.98 15.97
C GLU A 267 -9.17 -22.18 17.47
N LYS A 268 -8.64 -21.14 18.10
CA LYS A 268 -8.30 -21.12 19.51
C LYS A 268 -8.76 -19.82 20.15
N HIS A 269 -9.70 -19.93 21.08
CA HIS A 269 -10.04 -18.82 21.97
C HIS A 269 -8.86 -18.54 22.91
N ILE A 270 -8.25 -17.36 22.77
CA ILE A 270 -7.13 -16.93 23.63
C ILE A 270 -7.68 -16.54 25.00
N TRP A 271 -8.72 -15.71 25.03
CA TRP A 271 -9.45 -15.32 26.24
C TRP A 271 -10.84 -14.79 25.90
N ALA A 272 -11.70 -14.78 26.92
CA ALA A 272 -12.96 -14.03 26.94
C ALA A 272 -13.01 -13.22 28.26
N LYS A 273 -13.44 -11.97 28.19
CA LYS A 273 -13.47 -11.04 29.33
C LYS A 273 -14.73 -10.17 29.31
N ASP A 274 -15.24 -9.92 30.52
CA ASP A 274 -16.33 -8.99 30.76
C ASP A 274 -15.81 -7.67 31.33
N TYR A 275 -16.27 -6.57 30.75
CA TYR A 275 -16.05 -5.22 31.22
C TYR A 275 -17.40 -4.62 31.63
N HIS A 276 -17.43 -3.95 32.77
CA HIS A 276 -18.66 -3.34 33.28
C HIS A 276 -18.38 -2.00 33.91
N ASN A 277 -19.18 -1.00 33.55
CA ASN A 277 -19.10 0.33 34.13
C ASN A 277 -20.40 1.12 33.87
N ASN A 278 -20.43 2.37 34.30
CA ASN A 278 -21.41 3.36 33.87
C ASN A 278 -21.19 3.74 32.40
N VAL A 279 -22.25 4.05 31.66
CA VAL A 279 -22.20 4.46 30.25
C VAL A 279 -21.40 5.76 30.06
N ASN A 280 -21.36 6.64 31.06
CA ASN A 280 -20.53 7.84 31.04
C ASN A 280 -19.03 7.52 31.24
N GLU A 281 -18.70 6.30 31.67
CA GLU A 281 -17.33 5.82 31.77
C GLU A 281 -16.98 4.85 30.63
N ILE A 282 -17.71 4.89 29.51
CA ILE A 282 -17.49 3.98 28.37
C ILE A 282 -16.05 4.01 27.83
N LEU A 283 -15.39 5.18 27.88
CA LEU A 283 -13.99 5.31 27.49
C LEU A 283 -13.06 4.46 28.36
N SER A 284 -13.36 4.28 29.65
CA SER A 284 -12.55 3.44 30.54
C SER A 284 -12.65 1.96 30.17
N ILE A 285 -13.85 1.50 29.81
CA ILE A 285 -14.10 0.13 29.34
C ILE A 285 -13.35 -0.12 28.03
N GLN A 286 -13.47 0.80 27.08
CA GLN A 286 -12.74 0.73 25.82
C GLN A 286 -11.23 0.69 26.05
N ASN A 287 -10.69 1.58 26.87
CA ASN A 287 -9.26 1.64 27.17
C ASN A 287 -8.76 0.34 27.82
N ALA A 288 -9.51 -0.23 28.75
CA ALA A 288 -9.19 -1.53 29.35
C ALA A 288 -9.17 -2.65 28.31
N ALA A 289 -10.15 -2.69 27.42
CA ALA A 289 -10.22 -3.67 26.33
C ALA A 289 -9.05 -3.55 25.35
N ILE A 290 -8.70 -2.33 24.95
CA ILE A 290 -7.56 -2.10 24.05
C ILE A 290 -6.26 -2.58 24.71
N GLN A 291 -6.04 -2.27 25.99
CA GLN A 291 -4.87 -2.74 26.72
C GLN A 291 -4.83 -4.27 26.81
N ASP A 292 -5.96 -4.92 27.07
CA ASP A 292 -6.02 -6.38 27.15
C ASP A 292 -5.75 -7.06 25.80
N ILE A 293 -6.27 -6.50 24.71
CA ILE A 293 -5.98 -6.96 23.34
C ILE A 293 -4.50 -6.72 23.00
N ALA A 294 -4.01 -5.49 23.20
CA ALA A 294 -2.63 -5.11 22.91
C ALA A 294 -1.64 -6.00 23.68
N ASN A 295 -1.82 -6.20 24.98
CA ASN A 295 -0.96 -7.08 25.78
C ASN A 295 -0.94 -8.52 25.26
N SER A 296 -2.09 -9.02 24.79
CA SER A 296 -2.18 -10.39 24.25
C SER A 296 -1.46 -10.52 22.91
N ILE A 297 -1.55 -9.49 22.07
CA ILE A 297 -0.92 -9.44 20.76
C ILE A 297 0.59 -9.13 20.84
N GLU A 298 1.03 -8.24 21.74
CA GLU A 298 2.44 -7.92 21.97
C GLU A 298 3.26 -9.14 22.43
N MET A 299 2.63 -10.07 23.18
CA MET A 299 3.25 -11.35 23.51
C MET A 299 3.63 -12.15 22.25
N THR A 300 2.96 -11.90 21.13
CA THR A 300 3.21 -12.52 19.82
C THR A 300 4.22 -11.73 18.97
N ILE A 301 4.20 -10.38 19.00
CA ILE A 301 5.05 -9.54 18.13
C ILE A 301 6.46 -9.27 18.72
N GLY A 302 6.65 -9.49 20.03
CA GLY A 302 7.96 -9.50 20.69
C GLY A 302 8.36 -8.20 21.41
N PRO A 303 9.39 -8.24 22.29
CA PRO A 303 9.63 -7.21 23.32
C PRO A 303 10.11 -5.85 22.82
N LYS A 304 10.49 -5.70 21.54
CA LYS A 304 11.01 -4.45 20.97
C LYS A 304 9.92 -3.41 20.64
N GLN A 305 8.64 -3.76 20.78
CA GLN A 305 7.51 -2.87 20.47
C GLN A 305 6.80 -2.31 21.71
N LYS A 306 7.26 -2.69 22.91
CA LYS A 306 6.63 -2.33 24.20
C LYS A 306 6.68 -0.85 24.58
N GLU A 307 7.51 -0.04 23.93
CA GLU A 307 7.90 1.26 24.50
C GLU A 307 6.96 2.44 24.12
N ASP A 308 6.04 2.30 23.15
CA ASP A 308 5.29 3.44 22.62
C ASP A 308 3.74 3.38 22.77
N PHE A 309 3.12 2.25 23.13
CA PHE A 309 1.66 2.18 23.26
C PHE A 309 1.17 2.79 24.58
N GLN A 310 0.89 4.10 24.57
CA GLN A 310 0.23 4.80 25.68
C GLN A 310 -1.14 5.29 25.24
N LEU A 311 -2.19 4.87 25.94
CA LEU A 311 -3.51 5.48 25.82
C LEU A 311 -3.46 6.88 26.43
N GLN A 312 -3.38 7.92 25.58
CA GLN A 312 -3.12 9.29 26.04
C GLN A 312 -4.39 10.15 26.18
N HIS A 313 -5.56 9.69 25.75
CA HIS A 313 -6.73 10.57 25.68
C HIS A 313 -7.58 10.55 26.95
N LYS A 314 -7.61 11.70 27.63
CA LYS A 314 -8.63 12.03 28.62
C LYS A 314 -9.59 13.02 27.98
N THR A 315 -10.81 12.57 27.69
CA THR A 315 -11.86 13.38 27.08
C THR A 315 -13.06 13.44 28.02
N ASN A 316 -13.76 14.57 28.04
CA ASN A 316 -15.05 14.69 28.72
C ASN A 316 -16.03 13.62 28.17
N PRO A 317 -16.69 12.82 29.01
CA PRO A 317 -17.65 11.80 28.57
C PRO A 317 -18.72 12.29 27.59
N GLU A 318 -19.27 13.49 27.81
CA GLU A 318 -20.31 14.04 26.92
C GLU A 318 -19.73 14.41 25.55
N THR A 319 -18.54 15.04 25.54
CA THR A 319 -17.79 15.29 24.30
C THR A 319 -17.49 14.01 23.56
N TYR A 320 -17.08 12.96 24.26
CA TYR A 320 -16.76 11.67 23.65
C TYR A 320 -17.99 11.02 23.02
N LYS A 321 -19.14 11.02 23.71
CA LYS A 321 -20.41 10.51 23.16
C LYS A 321 -20.85 11.30 21.93
N ALA A 322 -20.77 12.63 21.96
CA ALA A 322 -21.08 13.49 20.82
C ALA A 322 -20.14 13.20 19.63
N TYR A 323 -18.83 13.04 19.89
CA TYR A 323 -17.84 12.64 18.91
C TYR A 323 -18.17 11.28 18.27
N LEU A 324 -18.42 10.23 19.06
CA LEU A 324 -18.77 8.91 18.55
C LEU A 324 -20.05 8.94 17.71
N ARG A 325 -21.05 9.73 18.14
CA ARG A 325 -22.28 9.93 17.37
C ARG A 325 -22.01 10.63 16.05
N GLY A 326 -21.18 11.65 16.07
CA GLY A 326 -20.72 12.36 14.88
C GLY A 326 -20.08 11.42 13.87
N MET A 327 -19.08 10.67 14.30
CA MET A 327 -18.38 9.68 13.46
C MET A 327 -19.33 8.61 12.93
N TYR A 328 -20.23 8.08 13.77
CA TYR A 328 -21.25 7.12 13.34
C TYR A 328 -22.05 7.62 12.13
N TYR A 329 -22.54 8.85 12.21
CA TYR A 329 -23.35 9.47 11.14
C TYR A 329 -22.53 9.87 9.91
N LEU A 330 -21.25 10.24 10.05
CA LEU A 330 -20.36 10.47 8.89
C LEU A 330 -20.20 9.22 8.01
N THR A 331 -20.35 8.03 8.58
CA THR A 331 -20.23 6.76 7.83
C THR A 331 -21.51 6.34 7.10
N LYS A 332 -22.61 7.09 7.24
CA LYS A 332 -23.89 6.79 6.58
C LYS A 332 -23.89 7.35 5.15
N SER A 333 -24.41 6.58 4.21
CA SER A 333 -24.29 6.86 2.77
C SER A 333 -25.17 7.98 2.22
N ASN A 334 -25.94 8.70 3.06
CA ASN A 334 -26.81 9.79 2.61
C ASN A 334 -26.35 11.15 3.15
N ALA A 335 -26.60 12.21 2.37
CA ALA A 335 -26.12 13.56 2.67
C ALA A 335 -26.73 14.16 3.95
N GLU A 336 -27.97 13.80 4.30
CA GLU A 336 -28.64 14.30 5.49
C GLU A 336 -27.95 13.78 6.76
N ASP A 337 -27.72 12.47 6.82
CA ASP A 337 -27.01 11.84 7.92
C ASP A 337 -25.56 12.28 7.99
N PHE A 338 -24.88 12.45 6.85
CA PHE A 338 -23.54 13.03 6.83
C PHE A 338 -23.51 14.42 7.48
N GLN A 339 -24.48 15.28 7.16
CA GLN A 339 -24.59 16.60 7.78
C GLN A 339 -24.93 16.52 9.27
N LYS A 340 -25.76 15.56 9.70
CA LYS A 340 -25.98 15.30 11.14
C LYS A 340 -24.68 14.92 11.85
N GLY A 341 -23.83 14.12 11.21
CA GLY A 341 -22.52 13.75 11.74
C GLY A 341 -21.63 14.96 12.00
N LEU A 342 -21.53 15.87 11.03
CA LEU A 342 -20.81 17.13 11.21
C LEU A 342 -21.41 17.99 12.34
N ASN A 343 -22.74 18.03 12.47
CA ASN A 343 -23.40 18.80 13.53
C ASN A 343 -23.06 18.26 14.92
N TYR A 344 -23.06 16.93 15.11
CA TYR A 344 -22.66 16.32 16.38
C TYR A 344 -21.17 16.52 16.70
N LEU A 345 -20.31 16.57 15.69
CA LEU A 345 -18.90 16.91 15.89
C LEU A 345 -18.71 18.38 16.28
N HIS A 346 -19.51 19.30 15.73
CA HIS A 346 -19.55 20.69 16.22
C HIS A 346 -20.07 20.79 17.64
N GLU A 347 -21.12 20.04 18.00
CA GLU A 347 -21.61 19.95 19.38
C GLU A 347 -20.51 19.45 20.33
N ALA A 348 -19.73 18.44 19.92
CA ALA A 348 -18.59 17.96 20.71
C ALA A 348 -17.55 19.08 20.95
N VAL A 349 -17.25 19.89 19.93
CA VAL A 349 -16.38 21.08 20.06
C VAL A 349 -16.99 22.13 20.98
N GLU A 350 -18.31 22.35 20.95
CA GLU A 350 -18.99 23.30 21.84
C GLU A 350 -18.96 22.87 23.30
N ILE A 351 -19.08 21.56 23.57
CA ILE A 351 -19.01 20.99 24.92
C ILE A 351 -17.59 21.13 25.50
N ASP A 352 -16.57 20.79 24.72
CA ASP A 352 -15.17 20.92 25.14
C ASP A 352 -14.26 21.39 23.99
N PRO A 353 -14.03 22.71 23.86
CA PRO A 353 -13.15 23.26 22.82
C PRO A 353 -11.66 22.90 22.97
N ALA A 354 -11.27 22.25 24.06
CA ALA A 354 -9.90 21.77 24.27
C ALA A 354 -9.71 20.31 23.87
N ASP A 355 -10.77 19.60 23.48
CA ASP A 355 -10.69 18.21 23.04
C ASP A 355 -10.18 18.11 21.58
N PRO A 356 -9.09 17.36 21.31
CA PRO A 356 -8.55 17.23 19.96
C PRO A 356 -9.38 16.31 19.06
N LEU A 357 -10.15 15.36 19.60
CA LEU A 357 -10.83 14.31 18.81
C LEU A 357 -11.96 14.91 17.98
N ALA A 358 -12.75 15.82 18.56
CA ALA A 358 -13.83 16.49 17.85
C ALA A 358 -13.32 17.26 16.62
N TYR A 359 -12.19 17.96 16.75
CA TYR A 359 -11.55 18.65 15.63
C TYR A 359 -10.97 17.68 14.60
N ALA A 360 -10.36 16.56 15.01
CA ALA A 360 -9.87 15.54 14.09
C ALA A 360 -11.02 14.93 13.26
N GLY A 361 -12.15 14.60 13.91
CA GLY A 361 -13.34 14.10 13.23
C GLY A 361 -13.93 15.13 12.24
N LEU A 362 -13.97 16.43 12.62
CA LEU A 362 -14.37 17.50 11.70
C LEU A 362 -13.42 17.60 10.49
N ALA A 363 -12.11 17.46 10.72
CA ALA A 363 -11.12 17.49 9.65
C ALA A 363 -11.36 16.37 8.63
N GLU A 364 -11.55 15.13 9.11
CA GLU A 364 -11.87 13.97 8.27
C GLU A 364 -13.19 14.17 7.51
N GLY A 365 -14.25 14.56 8.21
CA GLY A 365 -15.58 14.77 7.60
C GLY A 365 -15.56 15.85 6.50
N TYR A 366 -14.84 16.96 6.73
CA TYR A 366 -14.70 18.00 5.72
C TYR A 366 -13.78 17.63 4.57
N ALA A 367 -12.71 16.85 4.81
CA ALA A 367 -11.86 16.32 3.75
C ALA A 367 -12.64 15.36 2.84
N LEU A 368 -13.51 14.52 3.41
CA LEU A 368 -14.39 13.62 2.66
C LEU A 368 -15.43 14.40 1.84
N LEU A 369 -16.05 15.45 2.39
CA LEU A 369 -16.91 16.36 1.60
C LEU A 369 -16.15 17.05 0.47
N GLY A 370 -14.88 17.37 0.68
CA GLY A 370 -13.99 17.91 -0.35
C GLY A 370 -13.79 16.94 -1.53
N HIS A 371 -14.06 15.65 -1.37
CA HIS A 371 -14.05 14.66 -2.44
C HIS A 371 -15.43 14.40 -3.07
N GLY A 372 -16.47 15.12 -2.62
CA GLY A 372 -17.81 15.02 -3.17
C GLY A 372 -17.92 15.45 -4.65
N PRO A 373 -19.10 15.26 -5.28
CA PRO A 373 -19.31 15.47 -6.72
C PRO A 373 -19.06 16.90 -7.20
N ASP A 374 -19.32 17.92 -6.37
CA ASP A 374 -18.93 19.30 -6.64
C ASP A 374 -18.21 19.89 -5.42
N PRO A 375 -16.88 19.75 -5.35
CA PRO A 375 -16.14 20.12 -4.16
C PRO A 375 -15.99 21.64 -4.10
N MET A 376 -16.88 22.26 -3.33
CA MET A 376 -16.74 23.68 -2.99
C MET A 376 -15.42 23.89 -2.23
N ASN A 377 -14.80 25.07 -2.39
CA ASN A 377 -13.61 25.41 -1.59
C ASN A 377 -13.90 25.49 -0.08
N ALA A 378 -15.17 25.56 0.33
CA ALA A 378 -15.56 25.74 1.72
C ALA A 378 -15.27 24.51 2.62
N PRO A 379 -15.68 23.27 2.27
CA PRO A 379 -15.23 22.05 2.95
C PRO A 379 -13.73 21.99 3.17
N TRP A 380 -12.92 22.14 2.12
CA TRP A 380 -11.46 22.08 2.23
C TRP A 380 -10.87 23.08 3.24
N ARG A 381 -11.35 24.34 3.21
CA ARG A 381 -10.91 25.35 4.19
C ARG A 381 -11.34 25.02 5.62
N ARG A 382 -12.57 24.54 5.82
CA ARG A 382 -13.07 24.15 7.14
C ARG A 382 -12.31 22.94 7.69
N GLY A 383 -12.07 21.94 6.83
CA GLY A 383 -11.24 20.78 7.15
C GLY A 383 -9.83 21.18 7.55
N LYS A 384 -9.21 22.13 6.84
CA LYS A 384 -7.88 22.65 7.19
C LYS A 384 -7.87 23.29 8.58
N ALA A 385 -8.83 24.16 8.84
CA ALA A 385 -8.93 24.84 10.14
C ALA A 385 -9.10 23.83 11.28
N ALA A 386 -9.96 22.83 11.09
CA ALA A 386 -10.17 21.75 12.05
C ALA A 386 -8.90 20.90 12.24
N ALA A 387 -8.23 20.49 11.15
CA ALA A 387 -7.01 19.69 11.22
C ALA A 387 -5.88 20.44 11.97
N LEU A 388 -5.67 21.71 11.64
CA LEU A 388 -4.67 22.52 12.33
C LEU A 388 -5.01 22.71 13.81
N LYS A 389 -6.29 22.87 14.17
CA LYS A 389 -6.69 22.98 15.57
C LYS A 389 -6.52 21.67 16.32
N ALA A 390 -6.87 20.54 15.71
CA ALA A 390 -6.61 19.22 16.27
C ALA A 390 -5.11 19.02 16.54
N LEU A 391 -4.24 19.40 15.60
CA LEU A 391 -2.78 19.26 15.74
C LEU A 391 -2.16 20.28 16.71
N GLU A 392 -2.80 21.42 16.95
CA GLU A 392 -2.41 22.35 18.03
C GLU A 392 -2.64 21.72 19.41
N LEU A 393 -3.76 21.00 19.57
CA LEU A 393 -4.16 20.35 20.82
C LEU A 393 -3.48 18.99 21.03
N ASP A 394 -3.31 18.22 19.96
CA ASP A 394 -2.64 16.91 19.92
C ASP A 394 -1.80 16.78 18.64
N PRO A 395 -0.50 17.10 18.70
CA PRO A 395 0.41 16.98 17.57
C PRO A 395 0.60 15.56 17.03
N LYS A 396 0.18 14.53 17.79
CA LYS A 396 0.33 13.11 17.44
C LYS A 396 -0.96 12.51 16.84
N SER A 397 -1.98 13.31 16.57
CA SER A 397 -3.20 12.82 15.93
C SER A 397 -2.95 12.41 14.47
N ALA A 398 -2.79 11.10 14.24
CA ALA A 398 -2.56 10.54 12.91
C ALA A 398 -3.71 10.85 11.93
N LYS A 399 -4.97 10.79 12.41
CA LYS A 399 -6.16 11.14 11.63
C LYS A 399 -6.16 12.60 11.18
N ALA A 400 -5.77 13.53 12.07
CA ALA A 400 -5.65 14.94 11.70
C ALA A 400 -4.53 15.21 10.69
N HIS A 401 -3.39 14.53 10.82
CA HIS A 401 -2.32 14.57 9.81
C HIS A 401 -2.80 14.02 8.46
N SER A 402 -3.46 12.86 8.44
CA SER A 402 -4.02 12.26 7.22
C SER A 402 -4.99 13.22 6.50
N ALA A 403 -5.95 13.80 7.24
CA ALA A 403 -6.87 14.79 6.68
C ALA A 403 -6.14 16.04 6.15
N LEU A 404 -5.16 16.57 6.90
CA LEU A 404 -4.36 17.71 6.47
C LEU A 404 -3.55 17.40 5.20
N ALA A 405 -2.98 16.20 5.10
CA ALA A 405 -2.22 15.77 3.93
C ALA A 405 -3.11 15.70 2.69
N MET A 406 -4.33 15.18 2.80
CA MET A 406 -5.33 15.21 1.72
C MET A 406 -5.65 16.64 1.28
N ILE A 407 -5.86 17.56 2.22
CA ILE A 407 -6.13 18.97 1.92
C ILE A 407 -4.93 19.62 1.20
N GLN A 408 -3.71 19.37 1.67
CA GLN A 408 -2.48 19.87 1.06
C GLN A 408 -2.31 19.33 -0.37
N LEU A 409 -2.68 18.07 -0.60
CA LEU A 409 -2.62 17.40 -1.90
C LEU A 409 -3.67 17.97 -2.87
N TYR A 410 -4.95 17.86 -2.53
CA TYR A 410 -6.04 18.08 -3.48
C TYR A 410 -6.46 19.55 -3.60
N TYR A 411 -6.38 20.32 -2.52
CA TYR A 411 -6.85 21.70 -2.49
C TYR A 411 -5.70 22.71 -2.61
N GLU A 412 -4.71 22.62 -1.72
CA GLU A 412 -3.64 23.63 -1.66
C GLU A 412 -2.59 23.41 -2.75
N ARG A 413 -2.43 22.15 -3.19
CA ARG A 413 -1.38 21.71 -4.11
C ARG A 413 0.02 22.01 -3.56
N ASP A 414 0.17 21.91 -2.23
CA ASP A 414 1.47 21.95 -1.55
C ASP A 414 2.05 20.54 -1.48
N TRP A 415 2.64 20.12 -2.59
CA TRP A 415 3.15 18.75 -2.80
C TRP A 415 4.15 18.33 -1.73
N ARG A 416 5.04 19.25 -1.32
CA ARG A 416 6.09 18.96 -0.34
C ARG A 416 5.51 18.86 1.07
N ALA A 417 4.53 19.70 1.41
CA ALA A 417 3.82 19.54 2.67
C ALA A 417 3.05 18.22 2.69
N ALA A 418 2.30 17.90 1.62
CA ALA A 418 1.53 16.67 1.53
C ALA A 418 2.38 15.42 1.79
N GLU A 419 3.53 15.27 1.12
CA GLU A 419 4.43 14.11 1.33
C GLU A 419 4.83 13.94 2.80
N ARG A 420 5.33 15.03 3.42
CA ARG A 420 5.76 14.98 4.83
C ARG A 420 4.60 14.65 5.76
N THR A 421 3.43 15.20 5.51
CA THR A 421 2.26 15.00 6.37
C THR A 421 1.69 13.59 6.20
N PHE A 422 1.65 13.02 4.98
CA PHE A 422 1.27 11.62 4.75
C PHE A 422 2.21 10.64 5.45
N THR A 423 3.53 10.85 5.33
CA THR A 423 4.53 10.01 6.00
C THR A 423 4.42 10.11 7.52
N LEU A 424 4.17 11.30 8.07
CA LEU A 424 3.98 11.46 9.51
C LEU A 424 2.71 10.76 10.02
N ALA A 425 1.61 10.83 9.27
CA ALA A 425 0.39 10.11 9.60
C ALA A 425 0.63 8.59 9.63
N GLU A 426 1.38 8.06 8.67
CA GLU A 426 1.79 6.64 8.61
C GLU A 426 2.70 6.25 9.79
N GLU A 427 3.69 7.07 10.13
CA GLU A 427 4.59 6.82 11.27
C GLU A 427 3.84 6.75 12.61
N LEU A 428 2.76 7.54 12.74
CA LEU A 428 1.90 7.60 13.93
C LEU A 428 0.85 6.47 13.96
N ASN A 429 0.26 6.13 12.81
CA ASN A 429 -0.69 5.05 12.67
C ASN A 429 -0.54 4.38 11.28
N PRO A 430 0.16 3.24 11.19
CA PRO A 430 0.38 2.52 9.93
C PRO A 430 -0.86 1.75 9.43
N ASN A 431 -2.01 1.86 10.13
CA ASN A 431 -3.24 1.15 9.79
C ASN A 431 -4.35 2.10 9.34
N LEU A 432 -3.99 3.21 8.70
CA LEU A 432 -4.93 4.15 8.09
C LEU A 432 -5.07 3.88 6.59
N PRO A 433 -6.03 3.05 6.13
CA PRO A 433 -6.14 2.66 4.72
C PRO A 433 -6.29 3.86 3.78
N TYR A 434 -7.06 4.87 4.18
CA TYR A 434 -7.24 6.09 3.38
C TYR A 434 -5.97 6.94 3.30
N ASN A 435 -5.11 6.93 4.31
CA ASN A 435 -3.81 7.60 4.24
C ASN A 435 -2.94 6.97 3.15
N HIS A 436 -2.78 5.64 3.19
CA HIS A 436 -2.04 4.87 2.17
C HIS A 436 -2.66 5.04 0.77
N TYR A 437 -3.98 4.98 0.67
CA TYR A 437 -4.71 5.20 -0.58
C TYR A 437 -4.42 6.58 -1.18
N HIS A 438 -4.56 7.67 -0.41
CA HIS A 438 -4.30 9.02 -0.92
C HIS A 438 -2.81 9.30 -1.14
N TYR A 439 -1.94 8.73 -0.32
CA TYR A 439 -0.49 8.81 -0.52
C TYR A 439 -0.07 8.10 -1.81
N SER A 440 -0.70 6.98 -2.16
CA SER A 440 -0.51 6.34 -3.47
C SER A 440 -0.84 7.28 -4.62
N TRP A 441 -1.96 8.01 -4.54
CA TRP A 441 -2.36 8.99 -5.56
C TRP A 441 -1.37 10.15 -5.69
N TYR A 442 -0.77 10.60 -4.58
CA TYR A 442 0.35 11.55 -4.58
C TYR A 442 1.57 10.97 -5.31
N LEU A 443 1.97 9.74 -5.01
CA LEU A 443 3.12 9.08 -5.63
C LEU A 443 2.91 8.88 -7.14
N ILE A 444 1.70 8.53 -7.57
CA ILE A 444 1.28 8.46 -8.97
C ILE A 444 1.46 9.81 -9.66
N LEU A 445 1.04 10.90 -9.04
CA LEU A 445 1.20 12.25 -9.60
C LEU A 445 2.69 12.62 -9.82
N LEU A 446 3.59 12.01 -9.05
CA LEU A 446 5.04 12.15 -9.20
C LEU A 446 5.68 11.12 -10.16
N GLY A 447 4.91 10.19 -10.70
CA GLY A 447 5.38 9.10 -11.55
C GLY A 447 6.12 7.99 -10.79
N LYS A 448 6.03 7.95 -9.45
CA LYS A 448 6.62 6.92 -8.59
C LYS A 448 5.70 5.69 -8.52
N TRP A 449 5.46 5.05 -9.67
CA TRP A 449 4.44 4.00 -9.82
C TRP A 449 4.64 2.79 -8.90
N GLU A 450 5.86 2.30 -8.75
CA GLU A 450 6.13 1.14 -7.89
C GLU A 450 5.87 1.43 -6.41
N GLU A 451 6.27 2.61 -5.93
CA GLU A 451 5.97 3.06 -4.57
C GLU A 451 4.45 3.21 -4.39
N ALA A 452 3.77 3.82 -5.36
CA ALA A 452 2.33 4.00 -5.30
C ALA A 452 1.56 2.68 -5.23
N LEU A 453 1.94 1.67 -6.03
CA LEU A 453 1.28 0.36 -5.98
C LEU A 453 1.50 -0.35 -4.64
N ARG A 454 2.65 -0.18 -4.00
CA ARG A 454 2.87 -0.72 -2.65
C ARG A 454 1.94 -0.06 -1.64
N GLU A 455 1.85 1.26 -1.64
CA GLU A 455 0.91 2.00 -0.77
C GLU A 455 -0.55 1.59 -1.03
N HIS A 456 -0.93 1.49 -2.30
CA HIS A 456 -2.30 1.08 -2.65
C HIS A 456 -2.60 -0.37 -2.25
N GLN A 457 -1.61 -1.26 -2.39
CA GLN A 457 -1.72 -2.65 -1.94
C GLN A 457 -1.84 -2.75 -0.42
N LEU A 458 -1.11 -1.90 0.33
CA LEU A 458 -1.26 -1.79 1.78
C LEU A 458 -2.67 -1.31 2.15
N ALA A 459 -3.19 -0.29 1.45
CA ALA A 459 -4.57 0.17 1.63
C ALA A 459 -5.59 -0.98 1.42
N LYS A 460 -5.41 -1.81 0.38
CA LYS A 460 -6.24 -3.01 0.15
C LYS A 460 -6.05 -4.08 1.22
N GLN A 461 -4.85 -4.27 1.77
CA GLN A 461 -4.62 -5.25 2.85
C GLN A 461 -5.22 -4.81 4.20
N LEU A 462 -5.33 -3.49 4.41
CA LEU A 462 -5.96 -2.89 5.57
C LEU A 462 -7.49 -2.85 5.43
N ASP A 463 -8.01 -2.69 4.21
CA ASP A 463 -9.45 -2.64 3.94
C ASP A 463 -9.81 -3.51 2.71
N PRO A 464 -9.72 -4.84 2.84
CA PRO A 464 -9.81 -5.80 1.73
C PRO A 464 -11.16 -5.89 1.04
N LEU A 465 -12.22 -5.34 1.64
CA LEU A 465 -13.59 -5.31 1.11
C LEU A 465 -14.10 -3.88 0.91
N ALA A 466 -13.22 -2.90 0.71
CA ALA A 466 -13.60 -1.54 0.33
C ALA A 466 -13.66 -1.40 -1.21
N PRO A 467 -14.85 -1.30 -1.84
CA PRO A 467 -14.97 -1.26 -3.30
C PRO A 467 -14.17 -0.14 -3.95
N LEU A 468 -14.07 1.03 -3.29
CA LEU A 468 -13.29 2.18 -3.75
C LEU A 468 -11.81 1.85 -3.95
N ILE A 469 -11.16 1.28 -2.93
CA ILE A 469 -9.73 0.97 -2.97
C ILE A 469 -9.47 -0.10 -4.03
N ILE A 470 -10.34 -1.11 -4.10
CA ILE A 470 -10.18 -2.22 -5.04
C ILE A 470 -10.38 -1.74 -6.49
N SER A 471 -11.43 -0.95 -6.76
CA SER A 471 -11.71 -0.45 -8.12
C SER A 471 -10.63 0.50 -8.60
N ASP A 472 -10.15 1.38 -7.73
CA ASP A 472 -9.17 2.38 -8.12
C ASP A 472 -7.78 1.74 -8.29
N MET A 473 -7.46 0.67 -7.54
CA MET A 473 -6.32 -0.18 -7.87
C MET A 473 -6.47 -0.77 -9.28
N GLY A 474 -7.67 -1.23 -9.65
CA GLY A 474 -7.99 -1.67 -11.01
C GLY A 474 -7.75 -0.58 -12.06
N LEU A 475 -8.18 0.67 -11.78
CA LEU A 475 -7.93 1.82 -12.64
C LEU A 475 -6.42 2.10 -12.82
N LEU A 476 -5.63 1.98 -11.76
CA LEU A 476 -4.18 2.15 -11.83
C LEU A 476 -3.53 1.06 -12.69
N HIS A 477 -3.92 -0.19 -12.51
CA HIS A 477 -3.48 -1.28 -13.39
C HIS A 477 -3.89 -1.02 -14.85
N HIS A 478 -5.07 -0.46 -15.09
CA HIS A 478 -5.47 -0.05 -16.43
C HIS A 478 -4.54 1.02 -17.03
N TRP A 479 -4.22 2.07 -16.27
CA TRP A 479 -3.34 3.15 -16.72
C TRP A 479 -1.91 2.70 -17.01
N MET A 480 -1.44 1.65 -16.33
CA MET A 480 -0.14 1.03 -16.60
C MET A 480 -0.16 -0.01 -17.74
N GLY A 481 -1.33 -0.27 -18.35
CA GLY A 481 -1.48 -1.26 -19.43
C GLY A 481 -1.77 -2.70 -18.95
N ASN A 482 -1.84 -2.93 -17.63
CA ASN A 482 -2.11 -4.24 -17.03
C ASN A 482 -3.61 -4.56 -17.03
N HIS A 483 -4.22 -4.65 -18.22
CA HIS A 483 -5.67 -4.71 -18.38
C HIS A 483 -6.35 -5.96 -17.81
N GLU A 484 -5.68 -7.12 -17.79
CA GLU A 484 -6.24 -8.36 -17.23
C GLU A 484 -6.46 -8.22 -15.72
N GLN A 485 -5.40 -7.83 -14.99
CA GLN A 485 -5.48 -7.57 -13.56
C GLN A 485 -6.46 -6.43 -13.23
N ALA A 486 -6.52 -5.40 -14.08
CA ALA A 486 -7.50 -4.32 -13.93
C ALA A 486 -8.95 -4.83 -13.97
N ILE A 487 -9.27 -5.76 -14.88
CA ILE A 487 -10.61 -6.37 -14.97
C ILE A 487 -10.90 -7.23 -13.75
N GLU A 488 -9.94 -8.02 -13.27
CA GLU A 488 -10.11 -8.86 -12.07
C GLU A 488 -10.46 -8.00 -10.85
N LEU A 489 -9.66 -6.98 -10.55
CA LEU A 489 -9.91 -6.06 -9.44
C LEU A 489 -11.24 -5.31 -9.58
N THR A 490 -11.56 -4.85 -10.80
CA THR A 490 -12.81 -4.13 -11.02
C THR A 490 -14.02 -5.05 -10.82
N LYS A 491 -13.93 -6.33 -11.19
CA LYS A 491 -14.97 -7.33 -10.93
C LYS A 491 -15.06 -7.68 -9.44
N GLU A 492 -13.95 -7.83 -8.75
CA GLU A 492 -13.90 -8.03 -7.30
C GLU A 492 -14.66 -6.91 -6.57
N ALA A 493 -14.42 -5.64 -6.94
CA ALA A 493 -15.16 -4.51 -6.40
C ALA A 493 -16.69 -4.60 -6.66
N LEU A 494 -17.10 -5.07 -7.84
CA LEU A 494 -18.51 -5.27 -8.21
C LEU A 494 -19.16 -6.50 -7.57
N GLU A 495 -18.37 -7.50 -7.16
CA GLU A 495 -18.86 -8.63 -6.37
C GLU A 495 -19.20 -8.18 -4.93
N ILE A 496 -18.43 -7.23 -4.39
CA ILE A 496 -18.71 -6.62 -3.08
C ILE A 496 -19.89 -5.64 -3.17
N ASP A 497 -19.86 -4.73 -4.15
CA ASP A 497 -20.94 -3.77 -4.40
C ASP A 497 -21.24 -3.69 -5.91
N LYS A 498 -22.31 -4.38 -6.32
CA LYS A 498 -22.77 -4.43 -7.71
C LYS A 498 -23.18 -3.06 -8.28
N ASP A 499 -23.47 -2.09 -7.41
CA ASP A 499 -23.88 -0.74 -7.78
C ASP A 499 -22.73 0.26 -7.52
N PHE A 500 -21.47 -0.21 -7.47
CA PHE A 500 -20.33 0.68 -7.37
C PHE A 500 -20.00 1.37 -8.70
N ALA A 501 -20.46 2.61 -8.87
CA ALA A 501 -20.37 3.35 -10.13
C ALA A 501 -18.92 3.50 -10.68
N SER A 502 -17.91 3.70 -9.83
CA SER A 502 -16.51 3.87 -10.27
C SER A 502 -15.98 2.60 -10.95
N ALA A 503 -16.34 1.42 -10.42
CA ALA A 503 -15.94 0.14 -11.01
C ALA A 503 -16.58 -0.06 -12.40
N TRP A 504 -17.87 0.25 -12.56
CA TRP A 504 -18.52 0.22 -13.88
C TRP A 504 -17.86 1.15 -14.90
N SER A 505 -17.48 2.36 -14.47
CA SER A 505 -16.78 3.32 -15.33
C SER A 505 -15.41 2.79 -15.76
N THR A 506 -14.64 2.25 -14.82
CA THR A 506 -13.31 1.68 -15.06
C THR A 506 -13.39 0.46 -15.99
N LEU A 507 -14.34 -0.44 -15.74
CA LEU A 507 -14.56 -1.61 -16.60
C LEU A 507 -14.87 -1.21 -18.03
N GLY A 508 -15.72 -0.18 -18.21
CA GLY A 508 -16.06 0.30 -19.53
C GLY A 508 -14.90 0.97 -20.25
N ASP A 509 -14.06 1.73 -19.54
CA ASP A 509 -12.84 2.32 -20.10
C ASP A 509 -11.83 1.25 -20.55
N ILE A 510 -11.69 0.18 -19.77
CA ILE A 510 -10.86 -0.99 -20.14
C ILE A 510 -11.40 -1.64 -21.42
N TYR A 511 -12.71 -1.89 -21.51
CA TYR A 511 -13.32 -2.52 -22.68
C TYR A 511 -13.19 -1.66 -23.94
N ILE A 512 -13.35 -0.34 -23.84
CA ILE A 512 -13.10 0.58 -24.95
C ILE A 512 -11.66 0.47 -25.43
N THR A 513 -10.70 0.47 -24.51
CA THR A 513 -9.27 0.33 -24.85
C THR A 513 -8.95 -1.02 -25.50
N GLN A 514 -9.71 -2.07 -25.19
CA GLN A 514 -9.61 -3.39 -25.84
C GLN A 514 -10.36 -3.49 -27.18
N GLY A 515 -11.00 -2.42 -27.66
CA GLY A 515 -11.81 -2.43 -28.89
C GLY A 515 -13.24 -2.97 -28.73
N LYS A 516 -13.66 -3.32 -27.50
CA LYS A 516 -15.02 -3.78 -27.17
C LYS A 516 -15.93 -2.59 -26.89
N HIS A 517 -16.13 -1.76 -27.92
CA HIS A 517 -16.74 -0.44 -27.78
C HIS A 517 -18.18 -0.50 -27.26
N GLU A 518 -19.00 -1.46 -27.75
CA GLU A 518 -20.40 -1.56 -27.35
C GLU A 518 -20.54 -1.96 -25.87
N GLU A 519 -19.78 -2.97 -25.43
CA GLU A 519 -19.74 -3.41 -24.04
C GLU A 519 -19.18 -2.33 -23.12
N GLY A 520 -18.16 -1.60 -23.57
CA GLY A 520 -17.58 -0.51 -22.81
C GLY A 520 -18.52 0.66 -22.61
N ILE A 521 -19.25 1.07 -23.66
CA ILE A 521 -20.29 2.09 -23.56
C ILE A 521 -21.43 1.66 -22.63
N LYS A 522 -21.89 0.40 -22.72
CA LYS A 522 -22.93 -0.13 -21.82
C LYS A 522 -22.49 -0.10 -20.35
N ALA A 523 -21.23 -0.45 -20.06
CA ALA A 523 -20.70 -0.39 -18.70
C ALA A 523 -20.65 1.06 -18.17
N ILE A 524 -20.21 2.02 -18.99
CA ILE A 524 -20.20 3.44 -18.59
C ILE A 524 -21.62 3.99 -18.45
N GLN A 525 -22.57 3.58 -19.30
CA GLN A 525 -23.99 3.91 -19.12
C GLN A 525 -24.51 3.41 -17.78
N ARG A 526 -24.18 2.16 -17.38
CA ARG A 526 -24.53 1.63 -16.06
C ARG A 526 -23.95 2.48 -14.92
N SER A 527 -22.70 2.92 -15.05
CA SER A 527 -22.07 3.85 -14.09
C SER A 527 -22.87 5.14 -13.94
N VAL A 528 -23.30 5.75 -15.06
CA VAL A 528 -24.07 7.00 -15.08
C VAL A 528 -25.51 6.82 -14.56
N GLU A 529 -26.13 5.67 -14.80
CA GLU A 529 -27.44 5.35 -14.21
C GLU A 529 -27.38 5.34 -12.68
N ILE A 530 -26.29 4.83 -12.12
CA ILE A 530 -26.09 4.77 -10.67
C ILE A 530 -25.68 6.14 -10.13
N ASN A 531 -24.74 6.81 -10.79
CA ASN A 531 -24.26 8.13 -10.42
C ASN A 531 -24.29 9.11 -11.61
N PRO A 532 -25.38 9.88 -11.77
CA PRO A 532 -25.51 10.86 -12.85
C PRO A 532 -24.43 11.93 -12.89
N ALA A 533 -23.74 12.23 -11.78
CA ALA A 533 -22.63 13.19 -11.76
C ALA A 533 -21.42 12.71 -12.59
N GLY A 534 -21.32 11.40 -12.86
CA GLY A 534 -20.30 10.79 -13.72
C GLY A 534 -20.54 10.93 -15.22
N LYS A 535 -21.58 11.67 -15.67
CA LYS A 535 -22.01 11.74 -17.07
C LYS A 535 -20.91 12.13 -18.07
N HIS A 536 -19.94 12.93 -17.64
CA HIS A 536 -18.79 13.27 -18.48
C HIS A 536 -17.99 12.05 -18.96
N ASN A 537 -17.91 10.97 -18.16
CA ASN A 537 -17.24 9.73 -18.56
C ASN A 537 -17.88 9.11 -19.81
N LEU A 538 -19.20 9.24 -19.97
CA LEU A 538 -19.90 8.78 -21.17
C LEU A 538 -19.55 9.62 -22.39
N GLY A 539 -19.41 10.94 -22.23
CA GLY A 539 -18.93 11.82 -23.29
C GLY A 539 -17.50 11.48 -23.73
N VAL A 540 -16.62 11.22 -22.76
CA VAL A 540 -15.23 10.80 -23.02
C VAL A 540 -15.21 9.47 -23.78
N ALA A 541 -16.06 8.52 -23.36
CA ALA A 541 -16.19 7.23 -24.00
C ALA A 541 -16.61 7.34 -25.47
N TYR A 542 -17.64 8.14 -25.77
CA TYR A 542 -18.07 8.41 -27.15
C TYR A 542 -16.95 9.06 -27.98
N ALA A 543 -16.22 10.02 -27.40
CA ALA A 543 -15.09 10.65 -28.08
C ALA A 543 -13.97 9.64 -28.40
N LYS A 544 -13.64 8.73 -27.46
CA LYS A 544 -12.62 7.68 -27.64
C LYS A 544 -12.97 6.70 -28.77
N VAL A 545 -14.24 6.34 -28.94
CA VAL A 545 -14.69 5.39 -29.97
C VAL A 545 -15.02 6.05 -31.31
N GLY A 546 -14.85 7.37 -31.44
CA GLY A 546 -15.08 8.12 -32.68
C GLY A 546 -16.54 8.56 -32.91
N GLU A 547 -17.41 8.40 -31.92
CA GLU A 547 -18.83 8.83 -31.95
C GLU A 547 -18.93 10.33 -31.62
N LYS A 548 -18.42 11.16 -32.53
CA LYS A 548 -18.24 12.61 -32.33
C LYS A 548 -19.54 13.33 -31.99
N GLU A 549 -20.63 13.02 -32.68
CA GLU A 549 -21.92 13.67 -32.48
C GLU A 549 -22.45 13.43 -31.06
N LYS A 550 -22.42 12.19 -30.59
CA LYS A 550 -22.85 11.82 -29.22
C LYS A 550 -21.95 12.45 -28.15
N ALA A 551 -20.64 12.50 -28.39
CA ALA A 551 -19.72 13.17 -27.47
C ALA A 551 -20.03 14.67 -27.33
N LEU A 552 -20.36 15.33 -28.45
CA LEU A 552 -20.74 16.74 -28.47
C LEU A 552 -22.12 16.98 -27.85
N GLU A 553 -23.07 16.06 -28.01
CA GLU A 553 -24.36 16.11 -27.30
C GLU A 553 -24.15 16.12 -25.78
N ILE A 554 -23.35 15.19 -25.25
CA ILE A 554 -22.99 15.18 -23.82
C ILE A 554 -22.28 16.49 -23.44
N ALA A 555 -21.34 16.98 -24.24
CA ALA A 555 -20.66 18.25 -23.96
C ALA A 555 -21.60 19.46 -23.94
N VAL A 556 -22.68 19.46 -24.74
CA VAL A 556 -23.73 20.50 -24.71
C VAL A 556 -24.54 20.38 -23.42
N GLU A 557 -24.90 19.16 -23.01
CA GLU A 557 -25.64 18.91 -21.78
C GLU A 557 -24.85 19.34 -20.53
N LEU A 558 -23.55 19.04 -20.45
CA LEU A 558 -22.68 19.47 -19.34
C LEU A 558 -22.50 21.00 -19.25
N LYS A 559 -22.83 21.74 -20.32
CA LYS A 559 -22.78 23.21 -20.35
C LYS A 559 -24.11 23.86 -19.95
N GLN A 560 -25.12 23.07 -19.58
CA GLN A 560 -26.40 23.59 -19.13
C GLN A 560 -26.34 23.99 -17.65
N GLY A 561 -26.74 25.22 -17.34
CA GLY A 561 -26.76 25.72 -15.97
C GLY A 561 -25.39 26.15 -15.44
N GLU A 562 -25.22 26.09 -14.12
CA GLU A 562 -23.95 26.38 -13.47
C GLU A 562 -23.01 25.18 -13.61
N ILE A 563 -21.95 25.35 -14.39
CA ILE A 563 -20.99 24.28 -14.67
C ILE A 563 -20.10 24.09 -13.43
N SER A 564 -20.09 22.90 -12.86
CA SER A 564 -19.19 22.51 -11.76
C SER A 564 -17.72 22.45 -12.20
N THR A 565 -16.81 22.31 -11.22
CA THR A 565 -15.39 22.06 -11.52
C THR A 565 -15.19 20.71 -12.21
N ARG A 566 -15.92 19.68 -11.76
CA ARG A 566 -15.91 18.33 -12.33
C ARG A 566 -16.36 18.31 -13.79
N GLU A 567 -17.42 19.03 -14.13
CA GLU A 567 -17.91 19.12 -15.52
C GLU A 567 -16.91 19.85 -16.41
N ALA A 568 -16.26 20.91 -15.93
CA ALA A 568 -15.19 21.57 -16.68
C ALA A 568 -13.99 20.65 -16.93
N PHE A 569 -13.62 19.81 -15.95
CA PHE A 569 -12.62 18.76 -16.15
C PHE A 569 -13.10 17.73 -17.18
N GLY A 570 -14.34 17.27 -17.09
CA GLY A 570 -14.95 16.38 -18.08
C GLY A 570 -14.91 16.95 -19.50
N LEU A 571 -15.31 18.22 -19.67
CA LEU A 571 -15.26 18.93 -20.95
C LEU A 571 -13.83 19.02 -21.50
N THR A 572 -12.84 19.26 -20.65
CA THR A 572 -11.42 19.24 -21.05
C THR A 572 -11.05 17.91 -21.70
N VAL A 573 -11.40 16.80 -21.04
CA VAL A 573 -11.05 15.44 -21.50
C VAL A 573 -11.82 15.06 -22.76
N ILE A 574 -13.11 15.41 -22.86
CA ILE A 574 -13.92 15.18 -24.07
C ILE A 574 -13.30 15.87 -25.28
N TYR A 575 -13.03 17.18 -25.17
CA TYR A 575 -12.49 17.95 -26.29
C TYR A 575 -11.06 17.53 -26.66
N ALA A 576 -10.25 17.12 -25.67
CA ALA A 576 -8.94 16.54 -25.93
C ALA A 576 -9.05 15.28 -26.82
N HIS A 577 -9.99 14.37 -26.54
CA HIS A 577 -10.22 13.18 -27.37
C HIS A 577 -10.84 13.49 -28.74
N LEU A 578 -11.62 14.56 -28.86
CA LEU A 578 -12.16 15.03 -30.14
C LEU A 578 -11.13 15.75 -31.03
N GLY A 579 -9.94 16.06 -30.50
CA GLY A 579 -8.91 16.82 -31.20
C GLY A 579 -9.15 18.34 -31.22
N ASP A 580 -10.15 18.85 -30.50
CA ASP A 580 -10.43 20.28 -30.37
C ASP A 580 -9.67 20.84 -29.15
N PHE A 581 -8.37 21.03 -29.33
CA PHE A 581 -7.51 21.45 -28.22
C PHE A 581 -7.81 22.86 -27.73
N ASP A 582 -8.35 23.74 -28.58
CA ASP A 582 -8.71 25.10 -28.19
C ASP A 582 -9.85 25.10 -27.16
N GLU A 583 -10.92 24.33 -27.39
CA GLU A 583 -11.95 24.14 -26.37
C GLU A 583 -11.41 23.38 -25.15
N ALA A 584 -10.58 22.35 -25.34
CA ALA A 584 -10.00 21.60 -24.23
C ALA A 584 -9.22 22.52 -23.26
N PHE A 585 -8.33 23.37 -23.76
CA PHE A 585 -7.55 24.29 -22.92
C PHE A 585 -8.38 25.44 -22.35
N LYS A 586 -9.45 25.88 -23.04
CA LYS A 586 -10.41 26.83 -22.48
C LYS A 586 -11.05 26.29 -21.21
N TRP A 587 -11.48 25.02 -21.22
CA TRP A 587 -12.06 24.39 -20.03
C TRP A 587 -11.02 24.08 -18.95
N LEU A 588 -9.82 23.62 -19.32
CA LEU A 588 -8.74 23.35 -18.38
C LEU A 588 -8.28 24.61 -17.62
N SER A 589 -8.31 25.76 -18.29
CA SER A 589 -7.86 27.04 -17.73
C SER A 589 -8.88 27.68 -16.78
N ARG A 590 -10.11 27.16 -16.71
CA ARG A 590 -11.17 27.69 -15.84
C ARG A 590 -10.76 27.62 -14.36
N LYS A 591 -11.16 28.64 -13.60
CA LYS A 591 -10.95 28.71 -12.14
C LYS A 591 -12.31 28.79 -11.41
N PRO A 592 -12.47 28.12 -10.25
CA PRO A 592 -11.52 27.16 -9.67
C PRO A 592 -11.35 25.92 -10.57
N MET A 593 -10.19 25.27 -10.46
CA MET A 593 -9.84 24.07 -11.21
C MET A 593 -10.30 22.84 -10.43
N ASP A 594 -10.71 21.79 -11.13
CA ASP A 594 -11.02 20.50 -10.49
C ASP A 594 -9.80 19.93 -9.76
N VAL A 595 -10.05 19.27 -8.62
CA VAL A 595 -9.00 18.69 -7.79
C VAL A 595 -8.21 17.59 -8.50
N PHE A 596 -8.78 16.92 -9.51
CA PHE A 596 -8.12 15.85 -10.28
C PHE A 596 -7.38 16.36 -11.54
N ALA A 597 -7.51 17.64 -11.91
CA ALA A 597 -6.80 18.18 -13.08
C ALA A 597 -5.27 17.95 -13.06
N PRO A 598 -4.55 18.00 -11.91
CA PRO A 598 -3.12 17.66 -11.85
C PRO A 598 -2.79 16.26 -12.39
N TRP A 599 -3.70 15.29 -12.22
CA TRP A 599 -3.48 13.90 -12.65
C TRP A 599 -3.55 13.73 -14.18
N LEU A 600 -3.96 14.75 -14.95
CA LEU A 600 -3.77 14.76 -16.40
C LEU A 600 -2.30 14.53 -16.80
N ARG A 601 -1.36 14.88 -15.91
CA ARG A 601 0.08 14.61 -16.08
C ARG A 601 0.36 13.13 -16.37
N VAL A 602 -0.34 12.21 -15.71
CA VAL A 602 -0.08 10.77 -15.75
C VAL A 602 -1.22 9.96 -16.36
N TRP A 603 -2.37 10.60 -16.58
CA TRP A 603 -3.49 10.03 -17.31
C TRP A 603 -3.13 9.65 -18.76
N PRO A 604 -3.50 8.46 -19.25
CA PRO A 604 -3.19 7.97 -20.61
C PRO A 604 -4.09 8.60 -21.69
N GLY A 605 -4.00 9.92 -21.83
CA GLY A 605 -4.74 10.72 -22.81
C GLY A 605 -4.12 10.76 -24.21
N PRO A 606 -4.76 11.47 -25.17
CA PRO A 606 -4.23 11.66 -26.52
C PRO A 606 -2.83 12.28 -26.51
N GLU A 607 -1.87 11.62 -27.16
CA GLU A 607 -0.47 12.06 -27.16
C GLU A 607 -0.30 13.47 -27.75
N ALA A 608 -1.06 13.79 -28.80
CA ALA A 608 -1.04 15.12 -29.42
C ALA A 608 -1.46 16.24 -28.45
N PHE A 609 -2.43 15.98 -27.54
CA PHE A 609 -2.81 16.93 -26.50
C PHE A 609 -1.70 17.08 -25.45
N ARG A 610 -1.07 15.97 -25.05
CA ARG A 610 0.03 15.96 -24.08
C ARG A 610 1.29 16.66 -24.60
N GLN A 611 1.53 16.64 -25.91
CA GLN A 611 2.66 17.32 -26.55
C GLN A 611 2.40 18.81 -26.83
N ASP A 612 1.16 19.30 -26.71
CA ASP A 612 0.82 20.70 -26.95
C ASP A 612 1.57 21.62 -25.96
N PRO A 613 2.20 22.72 -26.43
CA PRO A 613 2.93 23.65 -25.57
C PRO A 613 2.10 24.21 -24.40
N ARG A 614 0.77 24.35 -24.57
CA ARG A 614 -0.15 24.81 -23.52
C ARG A 614 -0.28 23.79 -22.40
N PHE A 615 -0.24 22.49 -22.72
CA PHE A 615 -0.21 21.43 -21.70
C PHE A 615 1.10 21.45 -20.92
N GLN A 616 2.22 21.64 -21.62
CA GLN A 616 3.53 21.77 -20.98
C GLN A 616 3.60 23.00 -20.06
N GLN A 617 2.95 24.11 -20.45
CA GLN A 617 2.81 25.28 -19.59
C GLN A 617 1.92 24.99 -18.37
N PHE A 618 0.77 24.33 -18.57
CA PHE A 618 -0.10 23.89 -17.48
C PHE A 618 0.68 23.06 -16.43
N LEU A 619 1.50 22.09 -16.87
CA LEU A 619 2.33 21.29 -15.96
C LEU A 619 3.37 22.13 -15.20
N LYS A 620 3.96 23.14 -15.84
CA LYS A 620 4.89 24.07 -15.17
C LYS A 620 4.16 24.90 -14.10
N ASP A 621 2.95 25.35 -14.39
CA ASP A 621 2.14 26.15 -13.45
C ASP A 621 1.71 25.35 -12.22
N LEU A 622 1.68 24.01 -12.30
CA LEU A 622 1.46 23.14 -11.14
C LEU A 622 2.64 23.09 -10.17
N SER A 623 3.84 23.56 -10.55
CA SER A 623 5.05 23.52 -9.71
C SER A 623 5.36 22.12 -9.15
N LEU A 624 5.08 21.07 -9.92
CA LEU A 624 5.34 19.69 -9.54
C LEU A 624 6.83 19.35 -9.66
N PRO A 625 7.38 18.51 -8.75
CA PRO A 625 8.71 17.92 -8.93
C PRO A 625 8.82 17.17 -10.28
N PRO A 626 10.01 17.14 -10.92
CA PRO A 626 10.20 16.37 -12.15
C PRO A 626 9.95 14.87 -11.92
N ILE A 627 9.35 14.20 -12.91
CA ILE A 627 9.20 12.73 -12.86
C ILE A 627 10.62 12.12 -12.92
N PRO A 628 10.96 11.20 -12.00
CA PRO A 628 12.20 10.42 -12.11
C PRO A 628 12.24 9.72 -13.47
N LYS A 629 13.31 9.92 -14.26
CA LYS A 629 13.44 9.22 -15.54
C LYS A 629 13.60 7.73 -15.28
N THR A 630 12.62 6.92 -15.69
CA THR A 630 12.76 5.47 -15.82
C THR A 630 13.66 5.21 -17.03
N GLU A 631 14.79 4.52 -16.83
CA GLU A 631 15.63 4.06 -17.94
C GLU A 631 14.87 2.94 -18.66
N THR A 632 14.32 3.26 -19.84
CA THR A 632 13.58 2.35 -20.74
C THR A 632 14.47 1.30 -21.37
#